data_AF-A0A8W8KWI0-F1
#
_entry.id   AF-A0A8W8KWI0-F1
#
_cell.length_a   1.000
_cell.length_b   1.000
_cell.length_c   1.000
_cell.angle_alpha   90.00
_cell.angle_beta   90.00
_cell.angle_gamma   90.00
#
_symmetry.space_group_name_H-M   'P 1'
#
loop_
_entity.id
_entity.type
_entity.pdbx_description
1 polymer ?
#
loop_
_entity_poly.entity_id
_entity_poly.type
_entity_poly.pdbx_seq_one_letter_code
_entity_poly.pdbx_strand_id
1 'polypeptide(L)'
;CATGNGGFINTLLSWSFFTPLARLTYCAYLIHPILIYAYYSSLRTPLYMDDSTLAVVFSGIMVLTYMFAFVLSLAFEAPMLSLEKLIFNCLSLILKRWRRYWYIRGPSEVKHHE
;
A
#
# COMPACT_ATOMS: atom_id res chain seq x y z
N CYS A 1 12.11 -9.24 -10.69
CA CYS A 1 13.47 -9.74 -10.98
C CYS A 1 13.93 -9.24 -12.34
N ALA A 2 15.01 -8.46 -12.39
CA ALA A 2 15.58 -7.96 -13.65
C ALA A 2 16.66 -8.89 -14.24
N THR A 3 17.11 -9.93 -13.51
CA THR A 3 18.33 -10.70 -13.86
C THR A 3 18.13 -12.22 -13.93
N GLY A 4 16.91 -12.75 -13.93
CA GLY A 4 16.61 -14.17 -14.26
C GLY A 4 17.13 -15.28 -13.33
N ASN A 5 18.09 -15.01 -12.44
CA ASN A 5 18.82 -16.05 -11.68
C ASN A 5 18.18 -16.46 -10.34
N GLY A 6 16.89 -16.21 -10.13
CA GLY A 6 16.25 -16.33 -8.80
C GLY A 6 15.68 -17.70 -8.41
N GLY A 7 15.71 -18.71 -9.29
CA GLY A 7 15.26 -20.07 -8.97
C GLY A 7 13.89 -20.14 -8.27
N PHE A 8 13.76 -20.95 -7.22
CA PHE A 8 12.55 -21.11 -6.40
C PHE A 8 12.15 -19.83 -5.64
N ILE A 9 13.12 -18.97 -5.29
CA ILE A 9 12.89 -17.71 -4.57
C ILE A 9 12.16 -16.71 -5.49
N ASN A 10 12.40 -16.76 -6.81
CA ASN A 10 11.66 -15.95 -7.77
C ASN A 10 10.16 -16.31 -7.80
N THR A 11 9.81 -17.59 -7.63
CA THR A 11 8.42 -18.05 -7.58
C THR A 11 7.73 -17.65 -6.29
N LEU A 12 8.44 -17.70 -5.15
CA LEU A 12 7.94 -17.20 -3.87
C LEU A 12 7.74 -15.68 -3.87
N LEU A 13 8.74 -14.90 -4.33
CA LEU A 13 8.64 -13.44 -4.37
C LEU A 13 7.67 -12.92 -5.44
N SER A 14 7.45 -13.67 -6.52
CA SER A 14 6.46 -13.31 -7.55
C SER A 14 5.03 -13.69 -7.15
N TRP A 15 4.83 -14.27 -5.96
CA TRP A 15 3.51 -14.71 -5.54
C TRP A 15 2.66 -13.52 -5.09
N SER A 16 1.46 -13.38 -5.65
CA SER A 16 0.57 -12.25 -5.38
C SER A 16 0.13 -12.14 -3.91
N PHE A 17 0.38 -13.19 -3.12
CA PHE A 17 0.13 -13.22 -1.67
C PHE A 17 1.08 -12.31 -0.88
N PHE A 18 2.31 -12.07 -1.36
CA PHE A 18 3.25 -11.16 -0.69
C PHE A 18 2.83 -9.70 -0.81
N THR A 19 2.06 -9.33 -1.83
CA THR A 19 1.61 -7.95 -2.04
C THR A 19 0.75 -7.42 -0.88
N PRO A 20 -0.36 -8.08 -0.47
CA PRO A 20 -1.13 -7.63 0.68
C PRO A 20 -0.35 -7.78 2.00
N LEU A 21 0.47 -8.83 2.13
CA LEU A 21 1.27 -9.07 3.33
C LEU A 21 2.30 -7.95 3.56
N ALA A 22 2.97 -7.50 2.50
CA ALA A 22 3.93 -6.40 2.56
C ALA A 22 3.27 -5.06 2.94
N ARG A 23 2.03 -4.83 2.52
CA ARG A 23 1.25 -3.64 2.92
C ARG A 23 0.88 -3.71 4.39
N LEU A 24 0.45 -4.87 4.87
CA LEU A 24 0.07 -5.07 6.27
C LEU A 24 1.27 -4.88 7.21
N THR A 25 2.43 -5.44 6.87
CA THR A 25 3.66 -5.25 7.67
C THR A 25 4.14 -3.80 7.63
N TYR A 26 3.97 -3.11 6.50
CA TYR A 26 4.26 -1.68 6.41
C TYR A 26 3.33 -0.84 7.30
N CYS A 27 2.02 -1.11 7.31
CA CYS A 27 1.08 -0.44 8.21
C CYS A 27 1.43 -0.73 9.68
N ALA A 28 1.75 -1.98 10.03
CA ALA A 28 2.17 -2.36 11.37
C ALA A 28 3.44 -1.60 11.80
N TYR A 29 4.43 -1.50 10.91
CA TYR A 29 5.67 -0.76 11.16
C TYR A 29 5.43 0.72 11.49
N LEU A 30 4.48 1.38 10.81
CA LEU A 30 4.15 2.79 11.08
C LEU A 30 3.39 2.96 12.41
N ILE A 31 2.50 2.05 12.75
CA ILE A 31 1.68 2.13 13.98
C ILE A 31 2.49 1.73 15.23
N HIS A 32 3.44 0.81 15.08
CA HIS A 32 4.25 0.30 16.18
C HIS A 32 4.89 1.39 17.06
N PRO A 33 5.67 2.36 16.53
CA PRO A 33 6.23 3.43 17.34
C PRO A 33 5.16 4.35 17.95
N ILE A 34 4.02 4.54 17.28
CA ILE A 34 2.91 5.35 17.80
C ILE A 34 2.29 4.69 19.03
N LEU A 35 2.04 3.37 18.97
CA LEU A 35 1.50 2.60 20.10
C LEU A 35 2.49 2.51 21.25
N ILE A 36 3.78 2.33 20.95
CA ILE A 36 4.84 2.37 21.96
C ILE A 36 4.82 3.73 22.66
N TYR A 37 4.83 4.83 21.90
CA TYR A 37 4.84 6.18 22.46
C TYR A 37 3.58 6.46 23.30
N ALA A 38 2.41 6.06 22.82
CA ALA A 38 1.14 6.19 23.55
C ALA A 38 1.12 5.35 24.84
N TYR A 39 1.70 4.15 24.81
CA TYR A 39 1.83 3.30 25.99
C TYR A 39 2.75 3.97 27.03
N TYR A 40 3.96 4.37 26.62
CA TYR A 40 4.91 5.02 27.53
C TYR A 40 4.43 6.38 28.06
N SER A 41 3.69 7.17 27.27
CA SER A 41 3.11 8.44 27.75
C SER A 41 1.98 8.22 28.76
N SER A 42 1.30 7.07 28.70
CA SER A 42 0.25 6.70 29.66
C SER A 42 0.81 6.13 30.97
N LEU A 43 2.07 5.69 30.99
CA LEU A 43 2.74 5.21 32.19
C LEU A 43 3.00 6.37 33.16
N ARG A 44 2.32 6.36 34.31
CA ARG A 44 2.51 7.34 35.39
C ARG A 44 3.65 6.98 36.33
N THR A 45 4.08 5.72 36.34
CA THR A 45 5.16 5.19 37.17
C THR A 45 6.08 4.32 36.33
N PRO A 46 7.40 4.36 36.54
CA PRO A 46 8.33 3.49 35.83
C PRO A 46 8.04 2.04 36.17
N LEU A 47 7.84 1.20 35.14
CA LEU A 47 7.73 -0.24 35.32
C LEU A 47 9.09 -0.79 35.73
N TYR A 48 9.09 -1.71 36.69
CA TYR A 48 10.28 -2.48 37.02
C TYR A 48 10.63 -3.37 35.84
N MET A 49 11.82 -3.19 35.27
CA MET A 49 12.27 -3.91 34.08
C MET A 49 12.68 -5.32 34.46
N ASP A 50 11.70 -6.20 34.55
CA ASP A 50 11.90 -7.65 34.66
C ASP A 50 11.69 -8.30 33.29
N ASP A 51 12.46 -9.35 32.97
CA ASP A 51 12.37 -10.06 31.68
C ASP A 51 10.95 -10.56 31.40
N SER A 52 10.22 -10.97 32.44
CA SER A 52 8.84 -11.42 32.32
C SER A 52 7.88 -10.30 31.93
N THR A 53 8.03 -9.13 32.57
CA THR A 53 7.24 -7.93 32.26
C THR A 53 7.50 -7.45 30.84
N LEU A 54 8.77 -7.45 30.40
CA LEU A 54 9.14 -7.05 29.05
C LEU A 54 8.53 -7.99 27.99
N ALA A 55 8.56 -9.30 28.20
CA ALA A 55 7.98 -10.27 27.28
C ALA A 55 6.46 -10.08 27.13
N VAL A 56 5.75 -9.84 28.24
CA VAL A 56 4.30 -9.58 28.22
C VAL A 56 3.98 -8.27 27.50
N VAL A 57 4.67 -7.18 27.83
CA VAL A 57 4.45 -5.87 27.19
C VAL A 57 4.76 -5.92 25.69
N PHE A 58 5.87 -6.57 25.31
CA PHE A 58 6.24 -6.74 23.91
C PHE A 58 5.17 -7.52 23.13
N SER A 59 4.74 -8.66 23.66
CA SER A 59 3.70 -9.48 23.02
C SER A 59 2.37 -8.74 22.89
N GLY A 60 1.97 -7.97 23.91
CA GLY A 60 0.76 -7.14 23.90
C GLY A 60 0.81 -6.05 22.84
N ILE A 61 1.90 -5.28 22.78
CA ILE A 61 2.08 -4.23 21.77
C ILE A 61 2.12 -4.84 20.36
N MET A 62 2.80 -5.97 20.17
CA MET A 62 2.82 -6.68 18.89
C MET A 62 1.40 -7.06 18.44
N VAL A 63 0.64 -7.77 19.27
CA VAL A 63 -0.74 -8.18 18.91
C VAL A 63 -1.62 -6.96 18.60
N LEU A 64 -1.57 -5.92 19.44
CA LEU A 64 -2.34 -4.70 19.20
C LEU A 64 -1.95 -4.03 17.89
N THR A 65 -0.66 -3.91 17.58
CA THR A 65 -0.19 -3.29 16.34
C THR A 65 -0.67 -4.02 15.10
N TYR A 66 -0.65 -5.35 15.10
CA TYR A 66 -1.17 -6.14 13.99
C TYR A 66 -2.69 -6.04 13.85
N MET A 67 -3.44 -5.97 14.96
CA MET A 67 -4.89 -5.77 14.93
C MET A 67 -5.25 -4.41 14.30
N PHE A 68 -4.61 -3.32 14.75
CA PHE A 68 -4.83 -2.00 14.18
C PHE A 68 -4.35 -1.91 12.73
N ALA A 69 -3.20 -2.48 12.41
CA ALA A 69 -2.67 -2.53 11.05
C ALA A 69 -3.61 -3.24 10.09
N PHE A 70 -4.24 -4.34 10.53
CA PHE A 70 -5.23 -5.07 9.73
C PHE A 70 -6.47 -4.23 9.45
N VAL A 71 -7.02 -3.56 10.47
CA VAL A 71 -8.18 -2.67 10.30
C VAL A 71 -7.84 -1.52 9.36
N LEU A 72 -6.67 -0.89 9.53
CA LEU A 72 -6.23 0.18 8.64
C LEU A 72 -5.98 -0.32 7.22
N SER A 73 -5.33 -1.47 7.03
CA SER A 73 -5.12 -2.02 5.70
C SER A 73 -6.44 -2.26 4.97
N LEU A 74 -7.45 -2.81 5.66
CA LEU A 74 -8.80 -2.99 5.08
C LEU A 74 -9.48 -1.65 4.76
N ALA A 75 -9.39 -0.69 5.68
CA ALA A 75 -9.98 0.62 5.53
C ALA A 75 -9.35 1.45 4.40
N PHE A 76 -8.06 1.26 4.12
CA PHE A 76 -7.35 1.94 3.01
C PHE A 76 -7.41 1.16 1.70
N GLU A 77 -7.53 -0.16 1.73
CA GLU A 77 -7.60 -0.98 0.52
C GLU A 77 -8.93 -0.78 -0.22
N ALA A 78 -10.06 -0.71 0.51
CA ALA A 78 -11.38 -0.42 -0.09
C ALA A 78 -11.47 0.92 -0.87
N PRO A 79 -11.01 2.08 -0.33
CA PRO A 79 -11.00 3.33 -1.07
C PRO A 79 -9.96 3.34 -2.19
N MET A 80 -8.79 2.72 -2.02
CA MET A 80 -7.78 2.64 -3.08
C MET A 80 -8.29 1.86 -4.30
N LEU A 81 -8.95 0.73 -4.08
CA LEU A 81 -9.57 -0.06 -5.16
C LEU A 81 -10.66 0.73 -5.90
N SER A 82 -11.39 1.59 -5.18
CA SER A 82 -12.42 2.45 -5.77
C SER A 82 -11.82 3.60 -6.58
N LEU A 83 -10.74 4.21 -6.09
CA LEU A 83 -9.97 5.22 -6.83
C LEU A 83 -9.35 4.65 -8.11
N GLU A 84 -8.77 3.45 -8.04
CA GLU A 84 -8.16 2.79 -9.20
C GLU A 84 -9.19 2.61 -10.34
N LYS A 85 -10.40 2.16 -10.00
CA LYS A 85 -11.50 2.01 -10.98
C LYS A 85 -11.92 3.34 -11.59
N LEU A 86 -12.01 4.41 -10.79
CA LEU A 86 -12.35 5.75 -11.27
C LEU A 86 -11.28 6.29 -12.22
N ILE A 87 -10.00 6.19 -11.84
CA ILE A 87 -8.87 6.66 -12.65
C ILE A 87 -8.78 5.87 -13.96
N PHE A 88 -8.89 4.54 -13.92
CA PHE A 88 -8.82 3.71 -15.12
C PHE A 88 -9.97 4.00 -16.08
N ASN A 89 -11.18 4.18 -15.54
CA ASN A 89 -12.34 4.54 -16.35
C ASN A 89 -12.15 5.93 -17.00
N CYS A 90 -11.72 6.93 -16.21
CA CYS A 90 -11.45 8.28 -16.70
C CYS A 90 -10.36 8.29 -17.78
N LEU A 91 -9.25 7.58 -17.56
CA LEU A 91 -8.17 7.44 -18.53
C LEU A 91 -8.67 6.78 -19.83
N SER A 92 -9.49 5.73 -19.73
CA SER A 92 -10.06 5.06 -20.90
C SER A 92 -10.97 5.99 -21.71
N LEU A 93 -11.74 6.87 -21.05
CA LEU A 93 -12.60 7.85 -21.69
C LEU A 93 -11.78 8.95 -22.36
N ILE A 94 -10.75 9.46 -21.68
CA ILE A 94 -9.81 10.43 -22.23
C ILE A 94 -9.12 9.85 -23.46
N LEU A 95 -8.57 8.64 -23.39
CA LEU A 95 -7.92 7.99 -24.53
C LEU A 95 -8.89 7.75 -25.69
N LYS A 96 -10.13 7.33 -25.43
CA LYS A 96 -11.18 7.21 -26.46
C LYS A 96 -11.52 8.56 -27.08
N ARG A 97 -11.61 9.62 -26.27
CA ARG A 97 -11.90 10.99 -26.73
C ARG A 97 -10.78 11.54 -27.60
N TRP A 98 -9.52 11.38 -27.18
CA TRP A 98 -8.34 11.76 -27.96
C TRP A 98 -8.23 10.96 -29.26
N ARG A 99 -8.44 9.63 -29.21
CA ARG A 99 -8.47 8.79 -30.41
C ARG A 99 -9.52 9.26 -31.42
N ARG A 100 -10.72 9.61 -30.94
CA ARG A 100 -11.80 10.14 -31.79
C ARG A 100 -11.47 11.54 -32.33
N TYR A 101 -10.83 12.38 -31.53
CA TYR A 101 -10.40 13.72 -31.93
C TYR A 101 -9.34 13.68 -33.03
N TRP A 102 -8.34 12.82 -32.89
CA TRP A 102 -7.30 12.59 -33.90
C TRP A 102 -7.84 11.98 -35.20
N TYR A 103 -8.88 11.15 -35.13
CA TYR A 103 -9.53 10.62 -36.34
C TYR A 103 -10.28 11.72 -37.12
N ILE A 104 -11.01 12.60 -36.43
CA ILE A 104 -11.77 13.69 -37.06
C ILE A 104 -10.84 14.82 -37.56
N ARG A 105 -9.75 15.08 -36.83
CA ARG A 105 -8.75 16.12 -37.16
C ARG A 105 -7.54 15.57 -37.90
N GLY A 106 -7.67 14.39 -38.51
CA GLY A 106 -6.64 13.78 -39.36
C GLY A 106 -6.23 14.71 -40.51
N PRO A 107 -5.03 14.52 -41.08
CA PRO A 107 -4.25 15.57 -41.76
C PRO A 107 -4.94 16.16 -43.00
N SER A 108 -5.74 17.21 -42.79
CA SER A 108 -6.27 18.07 -43.87
C SER A 108 -5.61 19.46 -43.90
N GLU A 109 -4.69 19.78 -42.99
CA GLU A 109 -3.98 21.07 -42.93
C GLU A 109 -2.60 21.04 -43.61
N VAL A 110 -2.51 20.52 -44.84
CA VAL A 110 -1.25 20.65 -45.63
C VAL A 110 -1.49 21.05 -47.09
N LYS A 111 -2.68 21.58 -47.45
CA LYS A 111 -3.03 21.90 -48.86
C LYS A 111 -3.35 23.37 -49.17
N HIS A 112 -3.03 24.31 -48.28
CA HIS A 112 -3.38 25.74 -48.48
C HIS A 112 -2.20 26.71 -48.52
N HIS A 113 -1.00 26.22 -48.79
CA HIS A 113 0.18 27.05 -49.05
C HIS A 113 0.94 26.54 -50.29
N GLU A 114 0.26 26.49 -51.43
CA GLU A 114 0.85 26.52 -52.77
C GLU A 114 0.18 27.65 -53.57
#